data_AF-A0A0W8DCB8-F1
#
_entry.id   AF-A0A0W8DCB8-F1
#
_cell.length_a   1.000
_cell.length_b   1.000
_cell.length_c   1.000
_cell.angle_alpha   90.00
_cell.angle_beta   90.00
_cell.angle_gamma   90.00
#
_symmetry.space_group_name_H-M   'P 1'
#
loop_
_entity.id
_entity.type
_entity.pdbx_description
1 polymer ?
#
loop_
_entity_poly.entity_id
_entity_poly.type
_entity_poly.pdbx_seq_one_letter_code
_entity_poly.pdbx_strand_id
1 'polypeptide(L)'
;MKNIADEMQTYMILSSASSHRLMNEVWWRSRETPQQVFNILRLGDETLDDNPLFIQWLRYIKFYRAHQGSKPFSDLDALNFMVNARLGMMEFRFAALFQSIKYIPDLKEFAIRVQTHLYQRWTSDKITPNELKSQFGIPYPIDFSILSRTDPVYRTLVDYTMYFVEQKGGTALSKAVKKFFAEDNPNAALKAASKS
;
A
#
# COMPACT_ATOMS: atom_id res chain seq x y z
N MET A 1 -16.34 -2.77 -23.00
CA MET A 1 -15.83 -3.00 -24.36
C MET A 1 -14.40 -2.50 -24.42
N LYS A 2 -13.48 -3.34 -24.91
CA LYS A 2 -12.09 -2.93 -25.15
C LYS A 2 -12.10 -1.92 -26.31
N ASN A 3 -11.80 -0.64 -26.05
CA ASN A 3 -11.56 0.30 -27.15
C ASN A 3 -10.06 0.24 -27.51
N ILE A 4 -9.73 0.40 -28.80
CA ILE A 4 -8.36 0.29 -29.33
C ILE A 4 -7.45 1.34 -28.69
N ALA A 5 -7.99 2.50 -28.29
CA ALA A 5 -7.23 3.57 -27.68
C ALA A 5 -6.66 3.18 -26.31
N ASP A 6 -7.42 2.51 -25.45
CA ASP A 6 -6.97 2.07 -24.12
C ASP A 6 -5.86 1.02 -24.23
N GLU A 7 -5.93 0.16 -25.24
CA GLU A 7 -4.90 -0.85 -25.51
C GLU A 7 -3.59 -0.22 -25.99
N MET A 8 -3.69 0.77 -26.88
CA MET A 8 -2.53 1.55 -27.30
C MET A 8 -1.89 2.30 -26.12
N GLN A 9 -2.69 2.88 -25.24
CA GLN A 9 -2.19 3.56 -24.03
C GLN A 9 -1.46 2.59 -23.10
N THR A 10 -2.03 1.42 -22.86
CA THR A 10 -1.41 0.35 -22.07
C THR A 10 -0.09 -0.10 -22.71
N TYR A 11 -0.09 -0.37 -24.01
CA TYR A 11 1.10 -0.78 -24.76
C TYR A 11 2.22 0.28 -24.69
N MET A 12 1.89 1.56 -24.82
CA MET A 12 2.88 2.63 -24.71
C MET A 12 3.59 2.61 -23.35
N ILE A 13 2.87 2.40 -22.25
CA ILE A 13 3.45 2.34 -20.90
C ILE A 13 4.36 1.12 -20.74
N LEU A 14 3.94 -0.03 -21.27
CA LEU A 14 4.69 -1.28 -21.16
C LEU A 14 5.94 -1.31 -22.05
N SER A 15 5.92 -0.61 -23.18
CA SER A 15 7.00 -0.66 -24.18
C SER A 15 8.17 0.28 -23.89
N SER A 16 7.96 1.38 -23.15
CA SER A 16 9.05 2.33 -22.87
C SER A 16 8.87 3.13 -21.59
N ALA A 17 9.94 3.26 -20.80
CA ALA A 17 9.98 4.19 -19.66
C ALA A 17 9.85 5.67 -20.09
N SER A 18 10.26 6.01 -21.32
CA SER A 18 10.14 7.39 -21.82
C SER A 18 8.69 7.81 -22.07
N SER A 19 7.78 6.85 -22.29
CA SER A 19 6.35 7.13 -22.51
C SER A 19 5.63 7.46 -21.20
N HIS A 20 6.16 7.07 -20.04
CA HIS A 20 5.50 7.23 -18.74
C HIS A 20 5.15 8.69 -18.43
N ARG A 21 6.08 9.60 -18.71
CA ARG A 21 5.85 11.04 -18.55
C ARG A 21 4.85 11.56 -19.57
N LEU A 22 5.00 11.16 -20.84
CA LEU A 22 4.08 11.56 -21.92
C LEU A 22 2.64 11.16 -21.59
N MET A 23 2.43 9.94 -21.09
CA MET A 23 1.10 9.45 -20.72
C MET A 23 0.48 10.25 -19.58
N ASN A 24 1.25 10.65 -18.58
CA ASN A 24 0.76 11.54 -17.52
C ASN A 24 0.29 12.89 -18.08
N GLU A 25 1.05 13.47 -19.01
CA GLU A 25 0.68 14.74 -19.66
C GLU A 25 -0.56 14.58 -20.54
N VAL A 26 -0.66 13.48 -21.30
CA VAL A 26 -1.82 13.17 -22.15
C VAL A 26 -3.08 13.04 -21.31
N TRP A 27 -3.09 12.19 -20.27
CA TRP A 27 -4.23 12.00 -19.39
C TRP A 27 -4.65 13.30 -18.71
N TRP A 28 -3.67 14.07 -18.22
CA TRP A 28 -3.97 15.35 -17.57
C TRP A 28 -4.58 16.37 -18.54
N ARG A 29 -4.05 16.50 -19.77
CA ARG A 29 -4.61 17.40 -20.80
C ARG A 29 -6.02 16.98 -21.24
N SER A 30 -6.25 15.68 -21.31
CA SER A 30 -7.57 15.10 -21.58
C SER A 30 -8.53 15.17 -20.39
N ARG A 31 -8.09 15.73 -19.25
CA ARG A 31 -8.86 15.85 -18.00
C ARG A 31 -9.29 14.50 -17.41
N GLU A 32 -8.51 13.46 -17.65
CA GLU A 32 -8.76 12.14 -17.07
C GLU A 32 -8.47 12.17 -15.57
N THR A 33 -9.46 11.83 -14.74
CA THR A 33 -9.25 11.67 -13.30
C THR A 33 -8.43 10.41 -12.99
N PRO A 34 -7.79 10.30 -11.81
CA PRO A 34 -7.14 9.06 -11.41
C PRO A 34 -8.08 7.84 -11.47
N GLN A 35 -9.37 8.00 -11.17
CA GLN A 35 -10.35 6.93 -11.29
C GLN A 35 -10.56 6.50 -12.75
N GLN A 36 -10.64 7.45 -13.70
CA GLN A 36 -10.72 7.12 -15.13
C GLN A 36 -9.46 6.41 -15.62
N VAL A 37 -8.27 6.90 -15.24
CA VAL A 37 -7.01 6.25 -15.63
C VAL A 37 -6.90 4.85 -15.03
N PHE A 38 -7.38 4.61 -13.82
CA PHE A 38 -7.44 3.26 -13.25
C PHE A 38 -8.24 2.30 -14.15
N ASN A 39 -9.37 2.76 -14.68
CA ASN A 39 -10.23 1.99 -15.57
C ASN A 39 -9.62 1.81 -16.96
N ILE A 40 -8.99 2.85 -17.53
CA ILE A 40 -8.25 2.78 -18.80
C ILE A 40 -7.17 1.69 -18.72
N LEU A 41 -6.45 1.65 -17.59
CA LEU A 41 -5.40 0.67 -17.31
C LEU A 41 -5.93 -0.69 -16.83
N ARG A 42 -7.26 -0.85 -16.74
CA ARG A 42 -7.96 -2.09 -16.34
C ARG A 42 -7.49 -2.67 -15.00
N LEU A 43 -7.09 -1.79 -14.09
CA LEU A 43 -6.54 -2.17 -12.80
C LEU A 43 -7.60 -2.68 -11.82
N GLY A 44 -8.85 -2.94 -12.22
CA GLY A 44 -9.86 -3.60 -11.38
C GLY A 44 -9.69 -5.13 -11.33
N ASP A 45 -9.27 -5.72 -12.45
CA ASP A 45 -9.27 -7.18 -12.64
C ASP A 45 -7.86 -7.80 -12.63
N GLU A 46 -6.82 -6.97 -12.71
CA GLU A 46 -5.43 -7.42 -12.84
C GLU A 46 -4.77 -7.77 -11.49
N THR A 47 -3.62 -8.43 -11.49
CA THR A 47 -2.79 -8.47 -10.26
C THR A 47 -2.12 -7.10 -10.07
N LEU A 48 -2.05 -6.58 -8.84
CA LEU A 48 -1.42 -5.28 -8.56
C LEU A 48 0.06 -5.42 -8.19
N ASP A 49 0.44 -6.53 -7.57
CA ASP A 49 1.81 -6.85 -7.21
C ASP A 49 2.70 -6.86 -8.47
N ASP A 50 3.82 -6.15 -8.39
CA ASP A 50 4.79 -5.98 -9.47
C ASP A 50 4.19 -5.52 -10.83
N ASN A 51 3.00 -4.93 -10.82
CA ASN A 51 2.32 -4.50 -12.04
C ASN A 51 2.79 -3.11 -12.48
N PRO A 52 3.51 -2.98 -13.61
CA PRO A 52 4.02 -1.70 -14.10
C PRO A 52 2.91 -0.68 -14.41
N LEU A 53 1.71 -1.13 -14.80
CA LEU A 53 0.55 -0.25 -15.03
C LEU A 53 0.03 0.31 -13.70
N PHE A 54 0.03 -0.49 -12.64
CA PHE A 54 -0.32 0.00 -11.31
C PHE A 54 0.69 1.04 -10.82
N ILE A 55 1.99 0.76 -10.97
CA ILE A 55 3.05 1.73 -10.65
C ILE A 55 2.87 3.04 -11.43
N GLN A 56 2.53 2.95 -12.73
CA GLN A 56 2.24 4.11 -13.55
C GLN A 56 1.01 4.88 -13.06
N TRP A 57 -0.04 4.19 -12.62
CA TRP A 57 -1.22 4.83 -12.03
C TRP A 57 -0.88 5.59 -10.73
N LEU A 58 -0.02 5.04 -9.86
CA LEU A 58 0.44 5.76 -8.66
C LEU A 58 1.26 7.01 -9.01
N ARG A 59 2.10 6.92 -10.05
CA ARG A 59 2.82 8.09 -10.59
C ARG A 59 1.87 9.13 -11.16
N TYR A 60 0.81 8.69 -11.84
CA TYR A 60 -0.21 9.59 -12.36
C TYR A 60 -0.93 10.32 -11.23
N ILE A 61 -1.31 9.65 -10.14
CA ILE A 61 -1.90 10.31 -8.97
C ILE A 61 -1.00 11.43 -8.44
N LYS A 62 0.31 11.17 -8.31
CA LYS A 62 1.28 12.18 -7.87
C LYS A 62 1.33 13.37 -8.85
N PHE A 63 1.40 13.06 -10.14
CA PHE A 63 1.41 14.07 -11.20
C PHE A 63 0.14 14.93 -11.17
N TYR A 64 -1.02 14.29 -11.12
CA TYR A 64 -2.34 14.92 -11.10
C TYR A 64 -2.48 15.90 -9.95
N ARG A 65 -2.09 15.51 -8.73
CA ARG A 65 -2.11 16.37 -7.54
C ARG A 65 -1.19 17.58 -7.67
N ALA A 66 0.01 17.40 -8.23
CA ALA A 66 0.93 18.51 -8.42
C ALA A 66 0.39 19.58 -9.38
N HIS A 67 -0.48 19.20 -10.33
CA HIS A 67 -1.00 20.11 -11.36
C HIS A 67 -2.39 20.67 -11.08
N GLN A 68 -3.18 20.08 -10.18
CA GLN A 68 -4.53 20.57 -9.85
C GLN A 68 -4.65 21.35 -8.53
N GLY A 69 -3.55 21.51 -7.78
CA GLY A 69 -3.58 22.18 -6.48
C GLY A 69 -3.94 21.25 -5.32
N SER A 70 -4.29 21.80 -4.15
CA SER A 70 -4.24 21.06 -2.87
C SER A 70 -5.31 19.98 -2.67
N LYS A 71 -6.41 19.96 -3.45
CA LYS A 71 -7.32 18.80 -3.56
C LYS A 71 -7.99 18.79 -4.94
N PRO A 72 -7.63 17.85 -5.83
CA PRO A 72 -8.37 16.57 -5.80
C PRO A 72 -7.50 15.30 -5.75
N PHE A 73 -8.08 14.23 -5.19
CA PHE A 73 -7.55 12.87 -5.06
C PHE A 73 -6.35 12.71 -4.09
N SER A 74 -6.62 12.88 -2.79
CA SER A 74 -5.66 12.69 -1.70
C SER A 74 -5.14 11.24 -1.57
N ASP A 75 -4.15 11.02 -0.70
CA ASP A 75 -3.66 9.67 -0.38
C ASP A 75 -4.78 8.78 0.17
N LEU A 76 -5.66 9.36 1.00
CA LEU A 76 -6.83 8.67 1.54
C LEU A 76 -7.89 8.40 0.47
N ASP A 77 -8.11 9.32 -0.47
CA ASP A 77 -9.03 9.09 -1.60
C ASP A 77 -8.52 7.94 -2.48
N ALA A 78 -7.21 7.91 -2.76
CA ALA A 78 -6.58 6.81 -3.49
C ALA A 78 -6.76 5.47 -2.77
N LEU A 79 -6.50 5.44 -1.47
CA LEU A 79 -6.69 4.24 -0.64
C LEU A 79 -8.15 3.76 -0.68
N ASN A 80 -9.10 4.64 -0.39
CA ASN A 80 -10.53 4.31 -0.36
C ASN A 80 -11.00 3.83 -1.74
N PHE A 81 -10.55 4.48 -2.80
CA PHE A 81 -10.87 4.07 -4.16
C PHE A 81 -10.34 2.66 -4.46
N MET A 82 -9.08 2.35 -4.14
CA MET A 82 -8.54 1.00 -4.37
C MET A 82 -9.29 -0.08 -3.59
N VAL A 83 -9.58 0.17 -2.30
CA VAL A 83 -10.34 -0.76 -1.45
C VAL A 83 -11.73 -1.02 -2.04
N ASN A 84 -12.41 0.03 -2.50
CA ASN A 84 -13.74 -0.09 -3.10
C ASN A 84 -13.72 -0.72 -4.50
N ALA A 85 -12.71 -0.42 -5.31
CA ALA A 85 -12.57 -0.96 -6.66
C ALA A 85 -12.14 -2.43 -6.65
N ARG A 86 -11.61 -2.93 -5.52
CA ARG A 86 -11.12 -4.29 -5.34
C ARG A 86 -11.81 -4.99 -4.18
N LEU A 87 -13.14 -5.10 -4.23
CA LEU A 87 -13.95 -5.70 -3.14
C LEU A 87 -13.53 -7.13 -2.73
N GLY A 88 -12.87 -7.88 -3.63
CA GLY A 88 -12.32 -9.21 -3.31
C GLY A 88 -10.96 -9.20 -2.61
N MET A 89 -10.27 -8.05 -2.57
CA MET A 89 -8.97 -7.91 -1.89
C MET A 89 -9.18 -7.42 -0.46
N MET A 90 -8.70 -8.20 0.50
CA MET A 90 -8.74 -7.82 1.91
C MET A 90 -7.83 -6.61 2.16
N GLU A 91 -8.31 -5.63 2.95
CA GLU A 91 -7.65 -4.33 3.11
C GLU A 91 -6.17 -4.44 3.53
N PHE A 92 -5.85 -5.37 4.44
CA PHE A 92 -4.47 -5.61 4.90
C PHE A 92 -3.49 -5.97 3.78
N ARG A 93 -3.96 -6.55 2.65
CA ARG A 93 -3.10 -6.83 1.50
C ARG A 93 -2.59 -5.55 0.84
N PHE A 94 -3.34 -4.45 0.90
CA PHE A 94 -2.84 -3.15 0.44
C PHE A 94 -1.63 -2.69 1.25
N ALA A 95 -1.58 -2.94 2.56
CA ALA A 95 -0.41 -2.54 3.35
C ALA A 95 0.85 -3.30 2.93
N ALA A 96 0.74 -4.60 2.65
CA ALA A 96 1.85 -5.39 2.12
C ALA A 96 2.26 -4.92 0.71
N LEU A 97 1.30 -4.66 -0.18
CA LEU A 97 1.54 -4.09 -1.49
C LEU A 97 2.30 -2.75 -1.41
N PHE A 98 1.86 -1.83 -0.54
CA PHE A 98 2.55 -0.56 -0.31
C PHE A 98 3.89 -0.72 0.41
N GLN A 99 4.10 -1.81 1.16
CA GLN A 99 5.40 -2.12 1.72
C GLN A 99 6.42 -2.44 0.62
N SER A 100 6.02 -3.14 -0.44
CA SER A 100 6.85 -3.35 -1.62
C SER A 100 7.12 -2.05 -2.38
N ILE A 101 6.11 -1.17 -2.51
CA ILE A 101 6.25 0.11 -3.22
C ILE A 101 7.23 1.07 -2.53
N LYS A 102 7.47 0.93 -1.22
CA LYS A 102 8.49 1.73 -0.51
C LYS A 102 9.90 1.59 -1.07
N TYR A 103 10.18 0.53 -1.83
CA TYR A 103 11.46 0.32 -2.51
C TYR A 103 11.58 1.04 -3.85
N ILE A 104 10.50 1.67 -4.34
CA ILE A 104 10.50 2.49 -5.55
C ILE A 104 10.79 3.94 -5.11
N PRO A 105 11.98 4.51 -5.42
CA PRO A 105 12.43 5.77 -4.82
C PRO A 105 11.46 6.94 -5.00
N ASP A 106 10.85 7.07 -6.18
CA ASP A 106 9.91 8.16 -6.46
C ASP A 106 8.53 7.94 -5.80
N LEU A 107 8.16 6.72 -5.41
CA LEU A 107 6.88 6.41 -4.77
C LEU A 107 6.98 6.20 -3.26
N LYS A 108 8.19 6.12 -2.71
CA LYS A 108 8.43 5.82 -1.29
C LYS A 108 7.59 6.65 -0.32
N GLU A 109 7.67 7.97 -0.42
CA GLU A 109 6.94 8.88 0.48
C GLU A 109 5.42 8.77 0.32
N PHE A 110 4.96 8.51 -0.90
CA PHE A 110 3.54 8.27 -1.15
C PHE A 110 3.06 6.97 -0.49
N ALA A 111 3.83 5.89 -0.64
CA ALA A 111 3.53 4.61 -0.02
C ALA A 111 3.52 4.67 1.52
N ILE A 112 4.47 5.40 2.13
CA ILE A 112 4.50 5.63 3.59
C ILE A 112 3.23 6.33 4.07
N ARG A 113 2.76 7.37 3.36
CA ARG A 113 1.54 8.10 3.75
C ARG A 113 0.29 7.23 3.61
N VAL A 114 0.18 6.45 2.55
CA VAL A 114 -0.93 5.49 2.38
C VAL A 114 -0.94 4.43 3.48
N GLN A 115 0.21 3.85 3.82
CA GLN A 115 0.31 2.89 4.94
C GLN A 115 -0.04 3.54 6.29
N THR A 116 0.36 4.80 6.50
CA THR A 116 0.02 5.53 7.72
C THR A 116 -1.51 5.69 7.85
N HIS A 117 -2.23 5.96 6.76
CA HIS A 117 -3.70 5.97 6.78
C HIS A 117 -4.30 4.60 7.12
N LEU A 118 -3.73 3.51 6.60
CA LEU A 118 -4.14 2.15 6.96
C LEU A 118 -3.92 1.87 8.45
N TYR A 119 -2.74 2.21 8.97
CA TYR A 119 -2.41 1.99 10.38
C TYR A 119 -3.28 2.84 11.32
N GLN A 120 -3.60 4.08 10.93
CA GLN A 120 -4.54 4.93 11.65
C GLN A 120 -5.94 4.29 11.72
N ARG A 121 -6.44 3.79 10.59
CA ARG A 121 -7.75 3.10 10.51
C ARG A 121 -7.76 1.88 11.42
N TRP A 122 -6.79 0.98 11.29
CA TRP A 122 -6.72 -0.24 12.10
C TRP A 122 -6.61 0.05 13.59
N THR A 123 -5.81 1.05 13.99
CA THR A 123 -5.72 1.47 15.39
C THR A 123 -7.02 2.09 15.90
N SER A 124 -7.76 2.83 15.06
CA SER A 124 -9.09 3.34 15.38
C SER A 124 -10.10 2.20 15.56
N ASP A 125 -10.02 1.19 14.70
CA ASP A 125 -10.86 -0.01 14.72
C ASP A 125 -10.43 -1.01 15.80
N LYS A 126 -9.41 -0.67 16.60
CA LYS A 126 -8.85 -1.48 17.69
C LYS A 126 -8.31 -2.84 17.22
N ILE A 127 -7.92 -2.95 15.96
CA ILE A 127 -7.16 -4.09 15.47
C ILE A 127 -5.82 -4.08 16.22
N THR A 128 -5.46 -5.20 16.83
CA THR A 128 -4.16 -5.31 17.51
C THR A 128 -3.13 -5.94 16.57
N PRO A 129 -1.83 -5.84 16.84
CA PRO A 129 -0.82 -6.49 16.00
C PRO A 129 -0.99 -8.00 15.82
N ASN A 130 -1.39 -8.73 16.87
CA ASN A 130 -1.75 -10.15 16.75
C ASN A 130 -3.00 -10.39 15.90
N GLU A 131 -4.00 -9.51 15.98
CA GLU A 131 -5.20 -9.62 15.15
C GLU A 131 -4.84 -9.42 13.67
N LEU A 132 -4.02 -8.42 13.36
CA LEU A 132 -3.52 -8.20 12.01
C LEU A 132 -2.71 -9.41 11.50
N LYS A 133 -1.88 -10.03 12.34
CA LYS A 133 -1.17 -11.27 12.00
C LYS A 133 -2.16 -12.39 11.64
N SER A 134 -3.22 -12.57 12.42
CA SER A 134 -4.26 -13.57 12.13
C SER A 134 -4.94 -13.30 10.79
N GLN A 135 -5.21 -12.03 10.47
CA GLN A 135 -5.81 -11.64 9.18
C GLN A 135 -4.90 -11.95 7.99
N PHE A 136 -3.61 -11.62 8.08
CA PHE A 136 -2.63 -12.03 7.06
C PHE A 136 -2.48 -13.56 6.95
N GLY A 137 -2.75 -14.27 8.03
CA GLY A 137 -2.71 -15.73 8.11
C GLY A 137 -3.95 -16.44 7.54
N ILE A 138 -4.72 -15.81 6.65
CA ILE A 138 -5.87 -16.44 6.00
C ILE A 138 -5.49 -16.83 4.57
N PRO A 139 -5.60 -18.11 4.16
CA PRO A 139 -6.17 -19.22 4.93
C PRO A 139 -5.18 -19.98 5.83
N TYR A 140 -3.87 -19.67 5.76
CA TYR A 140 -2.82 -20.37 6.52
C TYR A 140 -2.11 -19.45 7.51
N PRO A 141 -2.03 -19.82 8.81
CA PRO A 141 -1.40 -18.99 9.82
C PRO A 141 0.03 -18.57 9.47
N ILE A 142 0.37 -17.31 9.77
CA ILE A 142 1.74 -16.81 9.59
C ILE A 142 2.69 -17.54 10.54
N ASP A 143 3.67 -18.21 9.95
CA ASP A 143 4.83 -18.79 10.62
C ASP A 143 6.08 -17.94 10.35
N PHE A 144 6.56 -17.27 11.40
CA PHE A 144 7.75 -16.42 11.32
C PHE A 144 9.06 -17.20 11.20
N SER A 145 9.07 -18.52 11.41
CA SER A 145 10.27 -19.34 11.22
C SER A 145 10.60 -19.54 9.73
N ILE A 146 9.60 -19.42 8.86
CA ILE A 146 9.73 -19.55 7.40
C ILE A 146 9.54 -18.22 6.67
N LEU A 147 8.80 -17.26 7.25
CA LEU A 147 8.54 -15.98 6.61
C LEU A 147 9.81 -15.11 6.62
N SER A 148 10.31 -14.79 5.44
CA SER A 148 11.52 -13.96 5.29
C SER A 148 11.35 -12.58 5.94
N ARG A 149 12.42 -12.06 6.56
CA ARG A 149 12.47 -10.69 7.08
C ARG A 149 12.37 -9.61 6.00
N THR A 150 12.62 -9.99 4.75
CA THR A 150 12.43 -9.10 3.60
C THR A 150 11.01 -9.13 3.05
N ASP A 151 10.19 -10.08 3.51
CA ASP A 151 8.82 -10.26 3.05
C ASP A 151 7.97 -9.01 3.38
N PRO A 152 7.16 -8.52 2.43
CA PRO A 152 6.30 -7.36 2.67
C PRO A 152 5.31 -7.56 3.82
N VAL A 153 4.80 -8.76 4.05
CA VAL A 153 3.92 -9.08 5.19
C VAL A 153 4.68 -9.00 6.50
N TYR A 154 5.88 -9.60 6.57
CA TYR A 154 6.72 -9.51 7.78
C TYR A 154 6.97 -8.06 8.15
N ARG A 155 7.44 -7.27 7.18
CA ARG A 155 7.77 -5.86 7.43
C ARG A 155 6.53 -5.02 7.76
N THR A 156 5.38 -5.33 7.16
CA THR A 156 4.11 -4.66 7.52
C THR A 156 3.72 -4.95 8.97
N LEU A 157 3.85 -6.19 9.43
CA LEU A 157 3.57 -6.56 10.82
C LEU A 157 4.53 -5.84 11.78
N VAL A 158 5.81 -5.74 11.44
CA VAL A 158 6.78 -4.96 12.23
C VAL A 158 6.40 -3.48 12.28
N ASP A 159 6.22 -2.85 11.12
CA ASP A 159 5.94 -1.42 11.00
C ASP A 159 4.62 -1.05 11.72
N TYR A 160 3.57 -1.86 11.56
CA TYR A 160 2.31 -1.65 12.26
C TYR A 160 2.43 -1.86 13.77
N THR A 161 3.13 -2.91 14.22
CA THR A 161 3.34 -3.15 15.66
C THR A 161 4.06 -1.97 16.29
N MET A 162 5.07 -1.43 15.61
CA MET A 162 5.82 -0.28 16.06
C MET A 162 4.96 0.98 16.13
N TYR A 163 4.18 1.26 15.08
CA TYR A 163 3.22 2.34 15.06
C TYR A 163 2.21 2.21 16.22
N PHE A 164 1.66 1.02 16.43
CA PHE A 164 0.65 0.76 17.46
C PHE A 164 1.14 1.08 18.88
N VAL A 165 2.34 0.61 19.24
CA VAL A 165 2.91 0.87 20.57
C VAL A 165 3.36 2.31 20.78
N GLU A 166 3.75 3.02 19.71
CA GLU A 166 4.03 4.45 19.78
C GLU A 166 2.76 5.26 20.05
N GLN A 167 1.61 4.82 19.53
CA GLN A 167 0.32 5.48 19.76
C GLN A 167 -0.36 5.11 21.09
N LYS A 168 -0.19 3.87 21.58
CA LYS A 168 -0.95 3.32 22.72
C LYS A 168 -0.12 2.80 23.89
N GLY A 169 1.11 2.38 23.66
CA GLY A 169 1.91 1.60 24.61
C GLY A 169 2.92 2.39 25.46
N GLY A 170 3.19 3.65 25.09
CA GLY A 170 4.20 4.47 25.74
C GLY A 170 5.64 3.99 25.50
N THR A 171 6.60 4.74 26.06
CA THR A 171 8.05 4.56 25.77
C THR A 171 8.60 3.21 26.23
N ALA A 172 8.17 2.72 27.40
CA ALA A 172 8.66 1.46 27.96
C ALA A 172 8.25 0.25 27.10
N LEU A 173 6.97 0.17 26.71
CA LEU A 173 6.51 -0.91 25.83
C LEU A 173 7.15 -0.82 24.45
N SER A 174 7.27 0.39 23.89
CA SER A 174 7.95 0.61 22.61
C SER A 174 9.39 0.09 22.63
N LYS A 175 10.14 0.33 23.71
CA LYS A 175 11.51 -0.19 23.87
C LYS A 175 11.55 -1.71 23.99
N ALA A 176 10.62 -2.31 24.73
CA ALA A 176 10.51 -3.76 24.87
C ALA A 176 10.20 -4.45 23.54
N VAL A 177 9.23 -3.93 22.78
CA VAL A 177 8.85 -4.45 21.46
C VAL A 177 10.00 -4.32 20.45
N LYS A 178 10.69 -3.17 20.41
CA LYS A 178 11.91 -3.00 19.60
C LYS A 178 12.97 -4.07 19.92
N LYS A 179 13.17 -4.37 21.20
CA LYS A 179 14.11 -5.40 21.65
C LYS A 179 13.70 -6.80 21.15
N PHE A 180 12.42 -7.16 21.26
CA PHE A 180 11.95 -8.46 20.77
C PHE A 180 12.16 -8.65 19.27
N PHE A 181 11.94 -7.63 18.45
CA PHE A 181 12.24 -7.71 17.02
C PHE A 181 13.75 -7.84 16.74
N ALA A 182 14.60 -7.14 17.49
CA ALA A 182 16.05 -7.25 17.35
C ALA A 182 16.58 -8.65 17.71
N GLU A 183 15.92 -9.33 18.65
CA GLU A 183 16.24 -10.70 19.12
C GLU A 183 15.56 -11.80 18.28
N ASP A 184 15.02 -11.48 17.10
CA ASP A 184 14.29 -12.41 16.23
C ASP A 184 13.08 -13.09 16.89
N ASN A 185 12.38 -12.37 17.77
CA ASN A 185 11.19 -12.87 18.45
C ASN A 185 9.93 -12.07 18.08
N PRO A 186 9.50 -12.09 16.81
CA PRO A 186 8.34 -11.33 16.35
C PRO A 186 7.04 -11.76 17.05
N ASN A 187 6.88 -13.05 17.39
CA ASN A 187 5.71 -13.51 18.14
C ASN A 187 5.62 -12.86 19.53
N ALA A 188 6.74 -12.72 20.25
CA ALA A 188 6.75 -12.03 21.55
C ALA A 188 6.49 -10.53 21.37
N ALA A 189 7.05 -9.91 20.33
CA ALA A 189 6.84 -8.50 20.01
C ALA A 189 5.34 -8.18 19.80
N LEU A 190 4.69 -8.92 18.91
CA LEU A 190 3.26 -8.75 18.61
C LEU A 190 2.39 -9.05 19.84
N LYS A 191 2.69 -10.13 20.59
CA LYS A 191 1.97 -10.48 21.81
C LYS A 191 2.11 -9.43 22.92
N ALA A 192 3.28 -8.83 23.06
CA ALA A 192 3.49 -7.75 24.04
C ALA A 192 2.70 -6.50 23.64
N ALA A 193 2.74 -6.12 22.36
CA ALA A 193 2.00 -4.97 21.84
C ALA A 193 0.48 -5.15 21.93
N SER A 194 -0.05 -6.35 21.68
CA SER A 194 -1.49 -6.63 21.73
C SER A 194 -2.11 -6.68 23.13
N LYS A 195 -1.32 -6.57 24.20
CA LYS A 195 -1.81 -6.57 25.59
C LYS A 195 -2.07 -5.18 26.16
N SER A 196 -1.68 -4.12 25.43
CA SER A 196 -1.82 -2.72 25.86
C SER A 196 -3.19 -2.13 25.57
#